data_AF-A0A928L1J0-F1
#
_entry.id   AF-A0A928L1J0-F1
#
_cell.length_a   1.000
_cell.length_b   1.000
_cell.length_c   1.000
_cell.angle_alpha   90.00
_cell.angle_beta   90.00
_cell.angle_gamma   90.00
#
_symmetry.space_group_name_H-M   'P 1'
#
loop_
_entity.id
_entity.type
_entity.pdbx_description
1 polymer ?
#
loop_
_entity_poly.entity_id
_entity_poly.type
_entity_poly.pdbx_seq_one_letter_code
_entity_poly.pdbx_strand_id
1 'polypeptide(L)'
;MTTKNMLVSAAVGILIAVATIILKVEFPPIILFAALFVAFFAFSIASIWGNNKKIIKMYQKYGWSQEFIDNCNAHIEKQKKPVNRVYPLMFLALKYHQNGNNPMAIETLKTRIYLPDLTPTNQVFIYNDLMFYYLMEGDLRSADEIYFATRELYKEAKVEKHPAILDTLAVREYIHGNFDESVKLLNEARNKPKIAPTAKIYTDLHLAWNYRKMGRTDEAIALLKSVAENKTDEYAAKQAYGLLRDMGVVDVT
;
A
#
# COMPACT_ATOMS: atom_id res chain seq x y z
N MET A 1 11.04 25.25 -8.03
CA MET A 1 10.17 25.45 -9.22
C MET A 1 11.05 25.25 -10.46
N THR A 2 10.85 24.21 -11.26
CA THR A 2 11.71 23.96 -12.43
C THR A 2 11.17 24.72 -13.66
N THR A 3 12.08 25.21 -14.50
CA THR A 3 11.81 26.02 -15.71
C THR A 3 10.79 25.37 -16.67
N LYS A 4 10.75 24.03 -16.71
CA LYS A 4 9.78 23.30 -17.54
C LYS A 4 8.35 23.33 -16.98
N ASN A 5 8.19 23.41 -15.65
CA ASN A 5 6.88 23.56 -15.01
C ASN A 5 6.35 24.99 -15.17
N MET A 6 7.23 25.99 -15.23
CA MET A 6 6.88 27.35 -15.60
C MET A 6 6.37 27.43 -17.04
N LEU A 7 6.98 26.70 -17.97
CA LEU A 7 6.58 26.69 -19.38
C LEU A 7 5.20 26.07 -19.60
N VAL A 8 4.87 24.97 -18.90
CA VAL A 8 3.54 24.34 -19.03
C VAL A 8 2.46 25.17 -18.33
N SER A 9 2.75 25.73 -17.14
CA SER A 9 1.81 26.66 -16.49
C SER A 9 1.62 27.94 -17.30
N ALA A 10 2.68 28.43 -17.95
CA ALA A 10 2.61 29.56 -18.86
C ALA A 10 1.79 29.23 -20.10
N ALA A 11 1.97 28.05 -20.72
CA ALA A 11 1.19 27.65 -21.90
C ALA A 11 -0.30 27.50 -21.60
N VAL A 12 -0.66 26.90 -20.45
CA VAL A 12 -2.06 26.79 -20.00
C VAL A 12 -2.62 28.17 -19.63
N GLY A 13 -1.84 29.01 -18.94
CA GLY A 13 -2.21 30.40 -18.65
C GLY A 13 -2.42 31.23 -19.91
N ILE A 14 -1.59 31.06 -20.94
CA ILE A 14 -1.73 31.73 -22.24
C ILE A 14 -2.99 31.25 -22.97
N LEU A 15 -3.28 29.95 -22.98
CA LEU A 15 -4.49 29.42 -23.61
C LEU A 15 -5.77 29.91 -22.94
N ILE A 16 -5.78 30.01 -21.61
CA ILE A 16 -6.91 30.56 -20.86
C ILE A 16 -7.02 32.07 -21.09
N ALA A 17 -5.91 32.82 -21.09
CA ALA A 17 -5.89 34.24 -21.40
C ALA A 17 -6.41 34.54 -22.82
N VAL A 18 -5.98 33.74 -23.81
CA VAL A 18 -6.44 33.82 -25.20
C VAL A 18 -7.94 33.50 -25.29
N ALA A 19 -8.42 32.49 -24.58
CA ALA A 19 -9.85 32.16 -24.51
C ALA A 19 -10.67 33.29 -23.87
N THR A 20 -10.18 33.93 -22.80
CA THR A 20 -10.87 35.07 -22.16
C THR A 20 -10.88 36.32 -23.02
N ILE A 21 -9.82 36.57 -23.81
CA ILE A 21 -9.74 37.69 -24.75
C ILE A 21 -10.71 37.46 -25.93
N ILE A 22 -10.73 36.25 -26.48
CA ILE A 22 -11.61 35.87 -27.61
C ILE A 22 -13.08 35.89 -27.17
N LEU A 23 -13.40 35.43 -25.95
CA LEU A 23 -14.77 35.31 -25.47
C LEU A 23 -15.28 36.53 -24.69
N LYS A 24 -14.44 37.56 -24.47
CA LYS A 24 -14.74 38.76 -23.65
C LYS A 24 -15.34 38.42 -22.27
N VAL A 25 -14.89 37.33 -21.65
CA VAL A 25 -15.38 36.91 -20.33
C VAL A 25 -14.41 37.41 -19.26
N GLU A 26 -14.83 38.39 -18.47
CA GLU A 26 -14.09 38.84 -17.29
C GLU A 26 -14.31 37.84 -16.14
N PHE A 27 -13.37 36.91 -15.96
CA PHE A 27 -13.34 36.11 -14.74
C PHE A 27 -12.61 36.90 -13.64
N PRO A 28 -13.20 37.05 -12.44
CA PRO A 28 -12.48 37.53 -11.28
C PRO A 28 -11.18 36.73 -11.09
N PRO A 29 -10.04 37.34 -10.74
CA PRO A 29 -8.76 36.65 -10.57
C PRO A 29 -8.83 35.43 -9.65
N ILE A 30 -9.74 35.43 -8.68
CA ILE A 30 -10.02 34.32 -7.77
C ILE A 30 -10.56 33.08 -8.51
N ILE A 31 -11.43 33.26 -9.51
CA ILE A 31 -12.00 32.16 -10.31
C ILE A 31 -10.94 31.57 -11.24
N LEU A 32 -10.10 32.42 -11.84
CA LEU A 32 -8.96 31.97 -12.67
C LEU A 32 -7.94 31.18 -11.84
N PHE A 33 -7.61 31.66 -10.64
CA PHE A 33 -6.73 30.97 -9.71
C PHE A 33 -7.31 29.62 -9.27
N ALA A 34 -8.60 29.57 -8.93
CA ALA A 34 -9.30 28.34 -8.58
C ALA A 34 -9.31 27.33 -9.74
N ALA A 35 -9.56 27.78 -10.98
CA ALA A 35 -9.54 26.92 -12.16
C ALA A 35 -8.14 26.34 -12.43
N LEU A 36 -7.09 27.16 -12.32
CA LEU A 36 -5.70 26.70 -12.46
C LEU A 36 -5.31 25.71 -11.34
N PHE A 37 -5.77 25.96 -10.11
CA PHE A 37 -5.55 25.06 -8.98
C PHE A 37 -6.22 23.70 -9.18
N VAL A 38 -7.49 23.69 -9.62
CA VAL A 38 -8.23 22.45 -9.94
C VAL A 38 -7.57 21.68 -11.09
N ALA A 39 -7.17 22.36 -12.16
CA ALA A 39 -6.48 21.73 -13.29
C ALA A 39 -5.12 21.12 -12.88
N PHE A 40 -4.36 21.83 -12.04
CA PHE A 40 -3.11 21.34 -11.48
C PHE A 40 -3.30 20.10 -10.61
N PHE A 41 -4.33 20.10 -9.75
CA PHE A 41 -4.65 18.98 -8.89
C PHE A 41 -5.09 17.76 -9.69
N ALA A 42 -5.95 17.95 -10.70
CA ALA A 42 -6.39 16.90 -11.61
C ALA A 42 -5.22 16.26 -12.38
N PHE A 43 -4.29 17.07 -12.89
CA PHE A 43 -3.08 16.56 -13.56
C PHE A 43 -2.18 15.77 -12.60
N SER A 44 -2.01 16.24 -11.36
CA SER A 44 -1.20 15.57 -10.36
C SER A 44 -1.78 14.20 -9.99
N ILE A 45 -3.10 14.10 -9.83
CA ILE A 45 -3.80 12.82 -9.62
C ILE A 45 -3.63 11.89 -10.83
N ALA A 46 -3.81 12.40 -12.05
CA ALA A 46 -3.64 11.61 -13.27
C ALA A 46 -2.22 11.05 -13.41
N SER A 47 -1.20 11.84 -13.06
CA SER A 47 0.21 11.39 -13.07
C SER A 47 0.48 10.27 -12.06
N ILE A 48 -0.06 10.39 -10.84
CA ILE A 48 0.09 9.35 -9.81
C ILE A 48 -0.60 8.06 -10.27
N TRP A 49 -1.83 8.17 -10.76
CA TRP A 49 -2.60 7.03 -11.26
C TRP A 49 -1.94 6.33 -12.45
N GLY A 50 -1.36 7.11 -13.37
CA GLY A 50 -0.61 6.59 -14.51
C GLY A 50 0.63 5.78 -14.11
N ASN A 51 1.40 6.27 -13.13
CA ASN A 51 2.56 5.55 -12.60
C ASN A 51 2.15 4.22 -11.94
N ASN A 52 1.09 4.23 -11.14
CA ASN A 52 0.61 3.04 -10.44
C ASN A 52 0.21 1.94 -11.44
N LYS A 53 -0.54 2.31 -12.49
CA LYS A 53 -0.93 1.37 -13.55
C LYS A 53 0.27 0.79 -14.30
N LYS A 54 1.32 1.57 -14.52
CA LYS A 54 2.49 1.11 -15.27
C LYS A 54 3.24 0.02 -14.53
N ILE A 55 3.47 0.18 -13.22
CA ILE A 55 4.10 -0.85 -12.38
C ILE A 55 3.28 -2.13 -12.37
N ILE A 56 1.96 -2.04 -12.17
CA ILE A 56 1.07 -3.21 -12.18
C ILE A 56 1.14 -3.94 -13.53
N LYS A 57 1.08 -3.21 -14.65
CA LYS A 57 1.22 -3.82 -15.99
C LYS A 57 2.56 -4.49 -16.22
N MET A 58 3.65 -3.91 -15.71
CA MET A 58 4.97 -4.55 -15.79
C MET A 58 4.99 -5.86 -15.00
N TYR A 59 4.43 -5.88 -13.79
CA TYR A 59 4.33 -7.11 -13.01
C TYR A 59 3.45 -8.17 -13.70
N GLN A 60 2.32 -7.77 -14.27
CA GLN A 60 1.46 -8.68 -15.04
C GLN A 60 2.17 -9.29 -16.26
N LYS A 61 3.08 -8.55 -16.89
CA LYS A 61 3.84 -9.02 -18.05
C LYS A 61 4.99 -9.95 -17.67
N TYR A 62 5.73 -9.60 -16.62
CA TYR A 62 7.03 -10.20 -16.31
C TYR A 62 7.01 -11.12 -15.08
N GLY A 63 5.92 -11.13 -14.31
CA GLY A 63 5.85 -11.78 -13.01
C GLY A 63 6.90 -11.25 -12.03
N TRP A 64 7.21 -12.05 -11.01
CA TRP A 64 8.40 -11.83 -10.20
C TRP A 64 9.64 -12.38 -10.91
N SER A 65 10.41 -11.49 -11.52
CA SER A 65 11.62 -11.84 -12.29
C SER A 65 12.65 -10.71 -12.21
N GLN A 66 13.90 -11.02 -12.56
CA GLN A 66 14.94 -9.99 -12.64
C GLN A 66 14.56 -8.90 -13.65
N GLU A 67 13.96 -9.28 -14.78
CA GLU A 67 13.48 -8.32 -15.79
C GLU A 67 12.41 -7.38 -15.21
N PHE A 68 11.48 -7.86 -14.38
CA PHE A 68 10.53 -7.00 -13.68
C PHE A 68 11.25 -6.00 -12.75
N ILE A 69 12.19 -6.49 -11.95
CA ILE A 69 12.94 -5.68 -10.98
C ILE A 69 13.72 -4.58 -11.71
N ASP A 70 14.42 -4.91 -12.77
CA ASP A 70 15.22 -3.97 -13.58
C ASP A 70 14.32 -2.92 -14.24
N ASN A 71 13.20 -3.33 -14.84
CA ASN A 71 12.24 -2.40 -15.45
C ASN A 71 11.57 -1.49 -14.42
N CYS A 72 11.26 -2.03 -13.22
CA CYS A 72 10.69 -1.25 -12.12
C CYS A 72 11.70 -0.21 -11.61
N ASN A 73 12.96 -0.60 -11.39
CA ASN A 73 14.03 0.31 -10.97
C ASN A 73 14.28 1.40 -12.02
N ALA A 74 14.41 1.04 -13.30
CA ALA A 74 14.54 2.01 -14.38
C ALA A 74 13.34 2.97 -14.46
N HIS A 75 12.12 2.51 -14.15
CA HIS A 75 10.95 3.37 -14.06
C HIS A 75 11.02 4.34 -12.88
N ILE A 76 11.45 3.87 -11.70
CA ILE A 76 11.62 4.65 -10.48
C ILE A 76 12.66 5.75 -10.69
N GLU A 77 13.81 5.42 -11.27
CA GLU A 77 14.90 6.38 -11.54
C GLU A 77 14.49 7.50 -12.50
N LYS A 78 13.64 7.19 -13.49
CA LYS A 78 13.08 8.18 -14.41
C LYS A 78 12.15 9.19 -13.72
N GLN A 79 11.64 8.89 -12.52
CA GLN A 79 10.78 9.81 -11.78
C GLN A 79 11.61 10.94 -11.18
N LYS A 80 11.38 12.17 -11.63
CA LYS A 80 12.09 13.35 -11.11
C LYS A 80 11.60 13.81 -9.74
N LYS A 81 10.34 13.56 -9.41
CA LYS A 81 9.72 13.98 -8.14
C LYS A 81 9.76 12.83 -7.13
N PRO A 82 10.22 13.04 -5.89
CA PRO A 82 10.24 12.00 -4.86
C PRO A 82 8.89 11.32 -4.64
N VAL A 83 7.79 12.10 -4.58
CA VAL A 83 6.43 11.56 -4.38
C VAL A 83 6.00 10.55 -5.45
N ASN A 84 6.50 10.67 -6.68
CA ASN A 84 6.18 9.76 -7.77
C ASN A 84 6.89 8.40 -7.64
N ARG A 85 7.92 8.31 -6.79
CA ARG A 85 8.67 7.08 -6.51
C ARG A 85 8.03 6.25 -5.40
N VAL A 86 7.22 6.88 -4.54
CA VAL A 86 6.66 6.26 -3.32
C VAL A 86 5.87 4.99 -3.66
N TYR A 87 4.83 5.10 -4.49
CA TYR A 87 4.02 3.92 -4.82
C TYR A 87 4.81 2.81 -5.53
N PRO A 88 5.63 3.09 -6.57
CA PRO A 88 6.51 2.08 -7.15
C PRO A 88 7.44 1.39 -6.15
N LEU A 89 8.02 2.13 -5.21
CA LEU A 89 8.90 1.58 -4.17
C LEU A 89 8.12 0.72 -3.17
N MET A 90 6.93 1.15 -2.75
CA MET A 90 6.03 0.34 -1.91
C MET A 90 5.59 -0.94 -2.61
N PHE A 91 5.22 -0.85 -3.89
CA PHE A 91 4.87 -2.03 -4.67
C PHE A 91 6.05 -2.99 -4.82
N LEU A 92 7.25 -2.47 -5.09
CA LEU A 92 8.47 -3.29 -5.18
C LEU A 92 8.79 -3.95 -3.83
N ALA A 93 8.66 -3.23 -2.71
CA ALA A 93 8.84 -3.78 -1.36
C ALA A 93 7.82 -4.89 -1.06
N LEU A 94 6.54 -4.68 -1.40
CA LEU A 94 5.52 -5.73 -1.30
C LEU A 94 5.90 -6.97 -2.12
N LYS A 95 6.44 -6.80 -3.33
CA LYS A 95 6.89 -7.94 -4.14
C LYS A 95 8.11 -8.64 -3.57
N TYR A 96 9.05 -7.92 -2.96
CA TYR A 96 10.13 -8.55 -2.19
C TYR A 96 9.58 -9.39 -1.02
N HIS A 97 8.65 -8.84 -0.23
CA HIS A 97 7.99 -9.58 0.86
C HIS A 97 7.26 -10.84 0.36
N GLN A 98 6.41 -10.71 -0.66
CA GLN A 98 5.65 -11.83 -1.22
C GLN A 98 6.53 -12.96 -1.78
N ASN A 99 7.80 -12.67 -2.05
CA ASN A 99 8.80 -13.65 -2.49
C ASN A 99 9.80 -14.01 -1.39
N GLY A 100 9.49 -13.74 -0.13
CA GLY A 100 10.25 -14.18 1.04
C GLY A 100 11.50 -13.34 1.35
N ASN A 101 11.61 -12.12 0.83
CA ASN A 101 12.76 -11.24 1.04
C ASN A 101 12.36 -9.95 1.77
N ASN A 102 11.97 -10.08 3.04
CA ASN A 102 11.64 -8.91 3.87
C ASN A 102 12.83 -7.97 4.10
N PRO A 103 14.10 -8.44 4.23
CA PRO A 103 15.24 -7.53 4.36
C PRO A 103 15.31 -6.53 3.20
N MET A 104 15.14 -6.98 1.95
CA MET A 104 15.09 -6.09 0.78
C MET A 104 13.84 -5.20 0.76
N ALA A 105 12.70 -5.70 1.25
CA ALA A 105 11.49 -4.89 1.37
C ALA A 105 11.70 -3.72 2.34
N ILE A 106 12.28 -4.00 3.52
CA ILE A 106 12.65 -3.02 4.54
C ILE A 106 13.68 -2.04 4.00
N GLU A 107 14.77 -2.52 3.40
CA GLU A 107 15.82 -1.69 2.82
C GLU A 107 15.26 -0.74 1.76
N THR A 108 14.39 -1.25 0.87
CA THR A 108 13.74 -0.45 -0.18
C THR A 108 12.96 0.73 0.40
N LEU A 109 12.18 0.50 1.46
CA LEU A 109 11.38 1.57 2.07
C LEU A 109 12.22 2.54 2.91
N LYS A 110 13.21 2.05 3.68
CA LYS A 110 14.03 2.91 4.55
C LYS A 110 15.01 3.78 3.82
N THR A 111 15.63 3.27 2.75
CA THR A 111 16.79 3.93 2.12
C THR A 111 16.41 4.73 0.88
N ARG A 112 15.33 4.34 0.18
CA ARG A 112 14.95 4.91 -1.11
C ARG A 112 13.79 5.89 -1.02
N ILE A 113 13.19 6.04 0.17
CA ILE A 113 12.13 7.00 0.44
C ILE A 113 12.58 7.95 1.55
N TYR A 114 12.57 9.24 1.24
CA TYR A 114 12.75 10.29 2.24
C TYR A 114 11.39 10.67 2.83
N LEU A 115 11.10 10.18 4.04
CA LEU A 115 9.80 10.33 4.72
C LEU A 115 9.40 11.78 5.07
N PRO A 116 10.31 12.67 5.52
CA PRO A 116 9.93 14.02 5.96
C PRO A 116 9.24 14.88 4.88
N ASP A 117 9.48 14.59 3.60
CA ASP A 117 8.87 15.31 2.48
C ASP A 117 7.46 14.80 2.11
N LEU A 118 6.97 13.75 2.77
CA LEU A 118 5.70 13.11 2.45
C LEU A 118 4.57 13.63 3.33
N THR A 119 3.34 13.57 2.82
CA THR A 119 2.14 13.84 3.62
C THR A 119 2.03 12.85 4.79
N PRO A 120 1.41 13.22 5.92
CA PRO A 120 1.17 12.31 7.05
C PRO A 120 0.57 10.97 6.60
N THR A 121 -0.44 10.99 5.74
CA THR A 121 -1.05 9.78 5.18
C THR A 121 -0.05 8.85 4.49
N ASN A 122 0.84 9.39 3.64
CA ASN A 122 1.84 8.58 2.95
C ASN A 122 2.90 8.04 3.92
N GLN A 123 3.33 8.85 4.89
CA GLN A 123 4.26 8.40 5.92
C GLN A 123 3.70 7.21 6.69
N VAL A 124 2.44 7.30 7.11
CA VAL A 124 1.75 6.23 7.86
C VAL A 124 1.73 4.92 7.09
N PHE A 125 1.38 4.92 5.81
CA PHE A 125 1.36 3.68 5.04
C PHE A 125 2.75 3.05 4.89
N ILE A 126 3.79 3.86 4.77
CA ILE A 126 5.17 3.34 4.67
C ILE A 126 5.64 2.80 6.02
N TYR A 127 5.33 3.49 7.11
CA TYR A 127 5.60 2.97 8.45
C TYR A 127 4.82 1.70 8.75
N ASN A 128 3.57 1.60 8.31
CA ASN A 128 2.77 0.39 8.44
C ASN A 128 3.42 -0.79 7.72
N ASP A 129 3.83 -0.61 6.46
CA ASP A 129 4.52 -1.66 5.70
C ASP A 129 5.85 -2.05 6.34
N LEU A 130 6.64 -1.07 6.82
CA LEU A 130 7.88 -1.32 7.56
C LEU A 130 7.64 -2.12 8.84
N MET A 131 6.65 -1.72 9.65
CA MET A 131 6.27 -2.44 10.86
C MET A 131 5.87 -3.87 10.54
N PHE A 132 5.04 -4.07 9.52
CA PHE A 132 4.66 -5.40 9.06
C PHE A 132 5.86 -6.26 8.66
N TYR A 133 6.79 -5.72 7.86
CA TYR A 133 7.97 -6.48 7.45
C TYR A 133 8.92 -6.80 8.61
N TYR A 134 9.09 -5.88 9.57
CA TYR A 134 9.85 -6.17 10.79
C TYR A 134 9.22 -7.28 11.64
N LEU A 135 7.89 -7.29 11.76
CA LEU A 135 7.15 -8.36 12.42
C LEU A 135 7.37 -9.72 11.72
N MET A 136 7.36 -9.75 10.39
CA MET A 136 7.59 -10.97 9.61
C MET A 136 9.03 -11.50 9.72
N GLU A 137 10.01 -10.62 9.96
CA GLU A 137 11.39 -11.01 10.28
C GLU A 137 11.62 -11.37 11.75
N GLY A 138 10.63 -11.16 12.62
CA GLY A 138 10.78 -11.36 14.06
C GLY A 138 11.59 -10.26 14.76
N ASP A 139 11.90 -9.14 14.10
CA ASP A 139 12.52 -7.97 14.73
C ASP A 139 11.45 -7.12 15.43
N LEU A 140 10.98 -7.65 16.57
CA LEU A 140 9.90 -7.06 17.35
C LEU A 140 10.30 -5.69 17.92
N ARG A 141 11.58 -5.47 18.18
CA ARG A 141 12.08 -4.19 18.70
C ARG A 141 11.86 -3.07 17.68
N SER A 142 12.30 -3.27 16.44
CA SER A 142 12.11 -2.26 15.37
C SER A 142 10.63 -2.07 15.04
N ALA A 143 9.83 -3.14 15.03
CA ALA A 143 8.38 -3.04 14.84
C ALA A 143 7.71 -2.20 15.93
N ASP A 144 8.07 -2.43 17.19
CA ASP A 144 7.54 -1.68 18.33
C ASP A 144 7.98 -0.21 18.31
N GLU A 145 9.26 0.06 18.03
CA GLU A 145 9.76 1.42 17.86
C GLU A 145 8.92 2.21 16.84
N ILE A 146 8.59 1.60 15.68
CA ILE A 146 7.71 2.21 14.69
C ILE A 146 6.29 2.39 15.23
N TYR A 147 5.71 1.35 15.85
CA TYR A 147 4.37 1.43 16.41
C TYR A 147 4.26 2.63 17.36
N PHE A 148 5.13 2.70 18.38
CA PHE A 148 5.11 3.77 19.39
C PHE A 148 5.33 5.16 18.78
N ALA A 149 6.23 5.28 17.79
CA ALA A 149 6.50 6.55 17.12
C ALA A 149 5.35 7.06 16.25
N THR A 150 4.47 6.17 15.76
CA THR A 150 3.50 6.52 14.70
C THR A 150 2.04 6.53 15.16
N ARG A 151 1.73 6.15 16.41
CA ARG A 151 0.34 6.10 16.91
C ARG A 151 -0.39 7.43 16.82
N GLU A 152 0.27 8.52 17.18
CA GLU A 152 -0.34 9.85 17.09
C GLU A 152 -0.47 10.28 15.63
N LEU A 153 0.48 9.88 14.77
CA LEU A 153 0.42 10.14 13.33
C LEU A 153 -0.75 9.39 12.66
N TYR A 154 -1.09 8.18 13.12
CA TYR A 154 -2.25 7.43 12.62
C TYR A 154 -3.56 8.19 12.87
N LYS A 155 -3.71 8.77 14.07
CA LYS A 155 -4.86 9.60 14.44
C LYS A 155 -4.89 10.92 13.64
N GLU A 156 -3.75 11.58 13.51
CA GLU A 156 -3.63 12.83 12.74
C GLU A 156 -4.02 12.62 11.27
N ALA A 157 -3.51 11.53 10.67
CA ALA A 157 -3.84 11.16 9.30
C ALA A 157 -5.26 10.58 9.14
N LYS A 158 -6.00 10.33 10.25
CA LYS A 158 -7.35 9.76 10.30
C LYS A 158 -7.45 8.39 9.61
N VAL A 159 -6.43 7.57 9.79
CA VAL A 159 -6.28 6.24 9.16
C VAL A 159 -6.16 5.11 10.17
N GLU A 160 -6.28 5.38 11.48
CA GLU A 160 -6.19 4.37 12.54
C GLU A 160 -7.23 3.26 12.38
N LYS A 161 -8.34 3.53 11.70
CA LYS A 161 -9.40 2.57 11.36
C LYS A 161 -9.32 2.03 9.94
N HIS A 162 -8.23 2.30 9.20
CA HIS A 162 -8.05 1.80 7.85
C HIS A 162 -7.75 0.29 7.88
N PRO A 163 -8.36 -0.54 7.00
CA PRO A 163 -8.22 -2.00 7.05
C PRO A 163 -6.77 -2.50 7.12
N ALA A 164 -5.87 -1.95 6.31
CA ALA A 164 -4.46 -2.36 6.29
C ALA A 164 -3.71 -2.04 7.61
N ILE A 165 -4.07 -0.94 8.27
CA ILE A 165 -3.49 -0.56 9.56
C ILE A 165 -3.99 -1.52 10.64
N LEU A 166 -5.30 -1.76 10.69
CA LEU A 166 -5.92 -2.70 11.63
C LEU A 166 -5.36 -4.12 11.47
N ASP A 167 -5.17 -4.59 10.24
CA ASP A 167 -4.59 -5.89 9.93
C ASP A 167 -3.14 -6.00 10.46
N THR A 168 -2.31 -4.98 10.24
CA THR A 168 -0.92 -4.99 10.73
C THR A 168 -0.85 -4.93 12.25
N LEU A 169 -1.69 -4.10 12.88
CA LEU A 169 -1.82 -4.06 14.34
C LEU A 169 -2.29 -5.41 14.89
N ALA A 170 -3.20 -6.10 14.20
CA ALA A 170 -3.63 -7.42 14.60
C ALA A 170 -2.51 -8.47 14.49
N VAL A 171 -1.69 -8.41 13.44
CA VAL A 171 -0.51 -9.28 13.30
C VAL A 171 0.48 -9.04 14.44
N ARG A 172 0.70 -7.78 14.83
CA ARG A 172 1.49 -7.44 16.01
C ARG A 172 0.93 -8.11 17.26
N GLU A 173 -0.36 -7.91 17.55
CA GLU A 173 -1.01 -8.53 18.72
C GLU A 173 -0.92 -10.06 18.71
N TYR A 174 -1.10 -10.71 17.55
CA TYR A 174 -0.92 -12.14 17.38
C TYR A 174 0.50 -12.60 17.76
N ILE A 175 1.53 -11.89 17.29
CA ILE A 175 2.94 -12.22 17.59
C ILE A 175 3.26 -12.06 19.08
N HIS A 176 2.62 -11.12 19.77
CA HIS A 176 2.74 -10.97 21.22
C HIS A 176 1.85 -11.95 22.01
N GLY A 177 1.08 -12.82 21.35
CA GLY A 177 0.19 -13.79 21.99
C GLY A 177 -1.16 -13.23 22.42
N ASN A 178 -1.48 -11.99 22.06
CA ASN A 178 -2.74 -11.32 22.38
C ASN A 178 -3.82 -11.67 21.33
N PHE A 179 -4.17 -12.95 21.22
CA PHE A 179 -5.02 -13.47 20.15
C PHE A 179 -6.43 -12.87 20.13
N ASP A 180 -7.05 -12.63 21.29
CA ASP A 180 -8.39 -12.04 21.35
C ASP A 180 -8.42 -10.61 20.79
N GLU A 181 -7.42 -9.79 21.11
CA GLU A 181 -7.33 -8.42 20.58
C GLU A 181 -6.99 -8.45 19.07
N SER A 182 -6.12 -9.37 18.62
CA SER A 182 -5.87 -9.58 17.20
C SER A 182 -7.16 -9.92 16.43
N VAL A 183 -7.95 -10.88 16.92
CA VAL A 183 -9.23 -11.26 16.32
C VAL A 183 -10.22 -10.09 16.28
N LYS A 184 -10.28 -9.27 17.34
CA LYS A 184 -11.12 -8.07 17.40
C LYS A 184 -10.73 -7.04 16.33
N LEU A 185 -9.44 -6.74 16.20
CA LEU A 185 -8.91 -5.82 15.19
C LEU A 185 -9.19 -6.31 13.76
N LEU A 186 -8.98 -7.60 13.50
CA LEU A 186 -9.25 -8.20 12.19
C LEU A 186 -10.74 -8.19 11.85
N ASN A 187 -11.61 -8.48 12.82
CA ASN A 187 -13.06 -8.38 12.59
C ASN A 187 -13.49 -6.93 12.33
N GLU A 188 -12.87 -5.94 13.01
CA GLU A 188 -13.11 -4.53 12.68
C GLU A 188 -12.69 -4.21 11.24
N ALA A 189 -11.52 -4.68 10.80
CA ALA A 189 -11.05 -4.50 9.43
C ALA A 189 -12.00 -5.16 8.42
N ARG A 190 -12.33 -6.43 8.63
CA ARG A 190 -13.18 -7.27 7.78
C ARG A 190 -14.56 -6.66 7.53
N ASN A 191 -15.12 -6.02 8.55
CA ASN A 191 -16.47 -5.46 8.51
C ASN A 191 -16.51 -4.01 7.99
N LYS A 192 -15.37 -3.44 7.53
CA LYS A 192 -15.38 -2.10 6.94
C LYS A 192 -16.20 -2.08 5.64
N PRO A 193 -17.10 -1.09 5.46
CA PRO A 193 -17.79 -0.89 4.19
C PRO A 193 -16.79 -0.72 3.05
N LYS A 194 -17.02 -1.43 1.94
CA LYS A 194 -16.18 -1.35 0.73
C LYS A 194 -14.70 -1.70 0.99
N ILE A 195 -14.41 -2.62 1.93
CA ILE A 195 -13.08 -3.20 2.06
C ILE A 195 -12.60 -3.71 0.68
N ALA A 196 -11.36 -3.38 0.32
CA ALA A 196 -10.77 -3.84 -0.92
C ALA A 196 -10.67 -5.39 -0.91
N PRO A 197 -10.94 -6.08 -2.03
CA PRO A 197 -10.87 -7.55 -2.08
C PRO A 197 -9.53 -8.12 -1.57
N THR A 198 -8.41 -7.50 -1.95
CA THR A 198 -7.08 -7.90 -1.47
C THR A 198 -6.94 -7.74 0.04
N ALA A 199 -7.34 -6.59 0.60
CA ALA A 199 -7.31 -6.37 2.05
C ALA A 199 -8.16 -7.42 2.79
N LYS A 200 -9.35 -7.75 2.27
CA LYS A 200 -10.20 -8.79 2.86
C LYS A 200 -9.52 -10.16 2.87
N ILE A 201 -8.81 -10.54 1.81
CA ILE A 201 -8.10 -11.82 1.71
C ILE A 201 -7.01 -11.92 2.80
N TYR A 202 -6.19 -10.88 3.00
CA TYR A 202 -5.19 -10.88 4.07
C TYR A 202 -5.84 -10.91 5.46
N THR A 203 -6.93 -10.16 5.66
CA THR A 203 -7.68 -10.20 6.93
C THR A 203 -8.21 -11.61 7.24
N ASP A 204 -8.79 -12.29 6.24
CA ASP A 204 -9.28 -13.67 6.39
C ASP A 204 -8.13 -14.66 6.68
N LEU A 205 -6.98 -14.48 6.01
CA LEU A 205 -5.78 -15.30 6.25
C LEU A 205 -5.25 -15.14 7.68
N HIS A 206 -5.10 -13.90 8.17
CA HIS A 206 -4.63 -13.63 9.53
C HIS A 206 -5.66 -14.01 10.61
N LEU A 207 -6.97 -13.96 10.31
CA LEU A 207 -7.99 -14.55 11.19
C LEU A 207 -7.82 -16.06 11.31
N ALA A 208 -7.53 -16.74 10.20
CA ALA A 208 -7.26 -18.17 10.25
C ALA A 208 -6.01 -18.52 11.06
N TRP A 209 -4.96 -17.68 11.02
CA TRP A 209 -3.77 -17.85 11.88
C TRP A 209 -4.16 -17.84 13.35
N ASN A 210 -4.96 -16.85 13.76
CA ASN A 210 -5.47 -16.73 15.12
C ASN A 210 -6.32 -17.93 15.52
N TYR A 211 -7.34 -18.28 14.72
CA TYR A 211 -8.21 -19.42 15.01
C TYR A 211 -7.44 -20.74 15.13
N ARG A 212 -6.45 -20.97 14.26
CA ARG A 212 -5.55 -22.12 14.38
C ARG A 212 -4.80 -22.11 15.72
N LYS A 213 -4.20 -20.98 16.11
CA LYS A 213 -3.47 -20.87 17.39
C LYS A 213 -4.36 -21.05 18.61
N MET A 214 -5.63 -20.64 18.52
CA MET A 214 -6.63 -20.82 19.57
C MET A 214 -7.27 -22.21 19.59
N GLY A 215 -6.89 -23.13 18.69
CA GLY A 215 -7.50 -24.46 18.59
C GLY A 215 -8.88 -24.50 17.93
N ARG A 216 -9.33 -23.39 17.34
CA ARG A 216 -10.59 -23.25 16.59
C ARG A 216 -10.39 -23.75 15.15
N THR A 217 -10.09 -25.04 15.03
CA THR A 217 -9.63 -25.67 13.79
C THR A 217 -10.61 -25.54 12.63
N ASP A 218 -11.91 -25.80 12.86
CA ASP A 218 -12.91 -25.77 11.79
C ASP A 218 -13.06 -24.38 11.16
N GLU A 219 -13.06 -23.35 12.00
CA GLU A 219 -13.15 -21.95 11.55
C GLU A 219 -11.89 -21.52 10.79
N ALA A 220 -10.70 -21.97 11.25
CA ALA A 220 -9.46 -21.75 10.53
C ALA A 220 -9.48 -22.43 9.15
N ILE A 221 -9.89 -23.70 9.06
CA ILE A 221 -9.98 -24.44 7.79
C ILE A 221 -10.95 -23.77 6.83
N ALA A 222 -12.12 -23.35 7.30
CA ALA A 222 -13.13 -22.70 6.47
C ALA A 222 -12.58 -21.41 5.83
N LEU A 223 -11.89 -20.57 6.61
CA LEU A 223 -11.25 -19.36 6.10
C LEU A 223 -10.10 -19.68 5.13
N LEU A 224 -9.24 -20.64 5.48
CA LEU A 224 -8.10 -21.01 4.64
C LEU A 224 -8.53 -21.56 3.28
N LYS A 225 -9.58 -22.38 3.21
CA LYS A 225 -10.14 -22.85 1.94
C LYS A 225 -10.61 -21.67 1.08
N SER A 226 -11.36 -20.75 1.68
CA SER A 226 -11.82 -19.55 0.97
C SER A 226 -10.67 -18.67 0.46
N VAL A 227 -9.58 -18.55 1.21
CA VAL A 227 -8.37 -17.82 0.80
C VAL A 227 -7.63 -18.57 -0.31
N ALA A 228 -7.45 -19.88 -0.18
CA ALA A 228 -6.74 -20.73 -1.12
C ALA A 228 -7.41 -20.79 -2.50
N GLU A 229 -8.75 -20.81 -2.54
CA GLU A 229 -9.54 -20.78 -3.78
C GLU A 229 -9.52 -19.42 -4.48
N ASN A 230 -9.03 -18.37 -3.80
CA ASN A 230 -8.99 -17.03 -4.35
C ASN A 230 -7.86 -16.87 -5.37
N LYS A 231 -8.24 -16.71 -6.64
CA LYS A 231 -7.28 -16.58 -7.77
C LYS A 231 -6.69 -15.18 -7.93
N THR A 232 -7.06 -14.20 -7.09
CA THR A 232 -6.63 -12.81 -7.25
C THR A 232 -5.36 -12.46 -6.48
N ASP A 233 -4.99 -13.24 -5.48
CA ASP A 233 -3.75 -13.06 -4.70
C ASP A 233 -3.07 -14.42 -4.47
N GLU A 234 -2.13 -14.74 -5.38
CA GLU A 234 -1.37 -16.00 -5.36
C GLU A 234 -0.54 -16.18 -4.09
N TYR A 235 -0.03 -15.08 -3.51
CA TYR A 235 0.75 -15.15 -2.28
C TYR A 235 -0.12 -15.61 -1.11
N ALA A 236 -1.26 -14.95 -0.90
CA ALA A 236 -2.18 -15.34 0.17
C ALA A 236 -2.72 -16.77 -0.03
N ALA A 237 -3.02 -17.15 -1.29
CA ALA A 237 -3.44 -18.51 -1.61
C ALA A 237 -2.35 -19.55 -1.26
N LYS A 238 -1.09 -19.29 -1.63
CA LYS A 238 0.05 -20.17 -1.29
C LYS A 238 0.24 -20.31 0.21
N GLN A 239 0.15 -19.21 0.96
CA GLN A 239 0.21 -19.22 2.42
C GLN A 239 -0.93 -20.07 3.00
N ALA A 240 -2.16 -19.90 2.50
CA ALA A 240 -3.30 -20.67 2.96
C ALA A 240 -3.18 -22.17 2.66
N TYR A 241 -2.72 -22.54 1.46
CA TYR A 241 -2.44 -23.93 1.10
C TYR A 241 -1.35 -24.54 1.99
N GLY A 242 -0.27 -23.80 2.28
CA GLY A 242 0.77 -24.25 3.20
C GLY A 242 0.21 -24.59 4.57
N LEU A 243 -0.66 -23.73 5.12
CA LEU A 243 -1.30 -23.95 6.41
C LEU A 243 -2.28 -25.13 6.39
N LEU A 244 -3.09 -25.28 5.34
CA LEU A 244 -3.99 -26.43 5.17
C LEU A 244 -3.21 -27.75 5.12
N ARG A 245 -2.06 -27.75 4.43
CA ARG A 245 -1.17 -28.91 4.36
C ARG A 245 -0.55 -29.23 5.72
N ASP A 246 -0.06 -28.22 6.44
CA ASP A 246 0.48 -28.40 7.80
C ASP A 246 -0.58 -28.93 8.79
N MET A 247 -1.86 -28.69 8.50
CA MET A 247 -3.00 -29.19 9.26
C MET A 247 -3.48 -30.57 8.80
N GLY A 248 -2.87 -31.17 7.76
CA GLY A 248 -3.27 -32.47 7.21
C GLY A 248 -4.60 -32.46 6.45
N VAL A 249 -5.06 -31.29 5.97
CA VAL A 249 -6.34 -31.12 5.28
C VAL A 249 -6.23 -31.36 3.77
N VAL A 250 -5.05 -31.11 3.20
CA VAL A 250 -4.75 -31.32 1.78
C VAL A 250 -3.47 -32.14 1.65
N ASP A 251 -3.43 -33.03 0.67
CA ASP A 251 -2.30 -33.94 0.44
C ASP A 251 -1.08 -33.21 -0.13
N VAL A 252 0.09 -33.80 0.11
CA VAL A 252 1.37 -33.40 -0.48
C VAL A 252 1.45 -34.02 -1.89
N THR A 253 0.94 -33.32 -2.90
CA THR A 253 1.13 -33.71 -4.31
C THR A 253 2.06 -32.75 -5.03
#